data_AF-A0A358EIY1-F1
#
_entry.id   AF-A0A358EIY1-F1
#
_cell.length_a   1.000
_cell.length_b   1.000
_cell.length_c   1.000
_cell.angle_alpha   90.00
_cell.angle_beta   90.00
_cell.angle_gamma   90.00
#
_symmetry.space_group_name_H-M   'P 1'
#
loop_
_entity.id
_entity.type
_entity.pdbx_description
1 polymer ?
#
loop_
_entity_poly.entity_id
_entity_poly.type
_entity_poly.pdbx_seq_one_letter_code
_entity_poly.pdbx_strand_id
1 'polypeptide(L)'
;EDVAHCEAIGRHGVKLIKNGSSVLTHCNAGWLAFVDVGSATAPMYAAQAKGKSFHVFCDETRPRSQGAALTAWELHQQGVSHEVIADNAAGHLMQRGEVDLVIVGSDRTLGRTGEVANKIGTYTKAVLAARHKIPFYVAIPLSTIDWELQAGVEIPIEEREGKEVLSAWGVDKLNRWREVFVANRGSNARNPAFDVTPPELISGIITPKGIFKPRELWKYRRKLGCA
;
A
#
# COMPACT_ATOMS: atom_id res chain seq x y z
N GLU A 1 21.28 -2.30 5.99
CA GLU A 1 20.88 -2.42 4.57
C GLU A 1 19.44 -1.98 4.37
N ASP A 2 18.49 -2.50 5.17
CA ASP A 2 17.06 -2.19 5.05
C ASP A 2 16.71 -0.69 5.17
N VAL A 3 17.23 0.01 6.19
CA VAL A 3 17.03 1.47 6.36
C VAL A 3 17.50 2.27 5.15
N ALA A 4 18.70 1.97 4.63
CA ALA A 4 19.26 2.66 3.47
C ALA A 4 18.43 2.41 2.19
N HIS A 5 17.78 1.24 2.07
CA HIS A 5 16.83 0.95 1.01
C HIS A 5 15.55 1.77 1.16
N CYS A 6 14.96 1.83 2.35
CA CYS A 6 13.78 2.65 2.61
C CYS A 6 14.02 4.14 2.31
N GLU A 7 15.16 4.69 2.74
CA GLU A 7 15.54 6.07 2.40
C GLU A 7 15.72 6.27 0.89
N ALA A 8 16.31 5.29 0.19
CA ALA A 8 16.50 5.36 -1.26
C ALA A 8 15.16 5.36 -2.01
N ILE A 9 14.20 4.55 -1.56
CA ILE A 9 12.82 4.56 -2.07
C ILE A 9 12.22 5.96 -1.89
N GLY A 10 12.36 6.55 -0.70
CA GLY A 10 11.91 7.93 -0.43
C GLY A 10 12.55 8.96 -1.37
N ARG A 11 13.88 8.91 -1.54
CA ARG A 11 14.63 9.79 -2.46
C ARG A 11 14.16 9.68 -3.91
N HIS A 12 13.80 8.49 -4.37
CA HIS A 12 13.32 8.28 -5.73
C HIS A 12 11.84 8.65 -5.91
N GLY A 13 11.00 8.39 -4.90
CA GLY A 13 9.56 8.64 -4.93
C GLY A 13 9.15 10.08 -4.64
N VAL A 14 9.96 10.87 -3.93
CA VAL A 14 9.62 12.24 -3.49
C VAL A 14 9.21 13.18 -4.63
N LYS A 15 9.68 12.93 -5.86
CA LYS A 15 9.33 13.73 -7.04
C LYS A 15 7.89 13.51 -7.53
N LEU A 16 7.24 12.42 -7.11
CA LEU A 16 5.87 12.08 -7.50
C LEU A 16 4.83 12.89 -6.71
N ILE A 17 5.15 13.23 -5.45
CA ILE A 17 4.28 14.02 -4.57
C ILE A 17 4.48 15.50 -4.91
N LYS A 18 3.41 16.21 -5.28
CA LYS A 18 3.47 17.64 -5.61
C LYS A 18 3.06 18.47 -4.39
N ASN A 19 3.40 19.76 -4.41
CA ASN A 19 2.88 20.66 -3.39
C ASN A 19 1.37 20.86 -3.61
N GLY A 20 0.57 20.74 -2.55
CA GLY A 20 -0.88 20.82 -2.58
C GLY A 20 -1.60 19.58 -3.11
N SER A 21 -0.89 18.46 -3.38
CA SER A 21 -1.54 17.23 -3.86
C SER A 21 -2.05 16.35 -2.71
N SER A 22 -2.99 15.47 -3.03
CA SER A 22 -3.48 14.43 -2.13
C SER A 22 -2.99 13.04 -2.56
N VAL A 23 -2.52 12.25 -1.59
CA VAL A 23 -2.02 10.89 -1.81
C VAL A 23 -2.95 9.90 -1.12
N LEU A 24 -3.37 8.85 -1.82
CA LEU A 24 -4.08 7.71 -1.22
C LEU A 24 -3.10 6.56 -0.97
N THR A 25 -3.20 5.92 0.19
CA THR A 25 -2.45 4.73 0.56
C THR A 25 -3.36 3.66 1.16
N HIS A 26 -2.90 2.40 1.09
CA HIS A 26 -3.65 1.23 1.51
C HIS A 26 -2.75 0.25 2.28
N CYS A 27 -3.29 -0.38 3.34
CA CYS A 27 -2.55 -1.14 4.35
C CYS A 27 -1.53 -0.27 5.11
N ASN A 28 -0.62 -0.93 5.84
CA ASN A 28 0.55 -0.30 6.43
C ASN A 28 1.83 -0.83 5.78
N ALA A 29 2.44 -0.01 4.93
CA ALA A 29 3.78 -0.23 4.38
C ALA A 29 4.76 0.83 4.93
N GLY A 30 4.59 1.10 6.23
CA GLY A 30 5.33 2.09 7.01
C GLY A 30 6.48 1.50 7.83
N TRP A 31 7.13 2.32 8.65
CA TRP A 31 8.21 1.87 9.54
C TRP A 31 7.77 0.80 10.55
N LEU A 32 6.47 0.64 10.89
CA LEU A 32 6.02 -0.49 11.72
C LEU A 32 6.00 -1.83 10.96
N ALA A 33 6.07 -1.80 9.62
CA ALA A 33 6.15 -2.98 8.77
C ALA A 33 7.59 -3.25 8.25
N PHE A 34 8.54 -2.37 8.58
CA PHE A 34 9.94 -2.41 8.15
C PHE A 34 10.86 -2.19 9.37
N VAL A 35 12.19 -2.19 9.18
CA VAL A 35 13.11 -1.81 10.27
C VAL A 35 13.02 -0.31 10.58
N ASP A 36 12.83 0.53 9.56
CA ASP A 36 12.63 1.99 9.70
C ASP A 36 12.07 2.61 8.39
N VAL A 37 11.54 3.84 8.46
CA VAL A 37 10.96 4.70 7.40
C VAL A 37 9.75 4.11 6.65
N GLY A 38 9.77 2.83 6.29
CA GLY A 38 8.78 2.14 5.47
C GLY A 38 9.10 2.15 3.97
N SER A 39 8.18 1.66 3.15
CA SER A 39 8.27 1.72 1.69
C SER A 39 7.31 2.75 1.10
N ALA A 40 6.01 2.60 1.28
CA ALA A 40 5.00 3.51 0.72
C ALA A 40 4.96 4.86 1.42
N THR A 41 5.29 4.89 2.71
CA THR A 41 5.41 6.12 3.52
C THR A 41 6.72 6.86 3.24
N ALA A 42 7.78 6.18 2.77
CA ALA A 42 9.09 6.81 2.57
C ALA A 42 9.05 8.00 1.60
N PRO A 43 8.36 7.94 0.44
CA PRO A 43 8.16 9.12 -0.41
C PRO A 43 7.45 10.28 0.31
N MET A 44 6.49 9.97 1.19
CA MET A 44 5.70 10.95 1.94
C MET A 44 6.56 11.67 2.97
N TYR A 45 7.32 10.93 3.78
CA TYR A 45 8.26 11.51 4.75
C TYR A 45 9.37 12.31 4.05
N ALA A 46 9.88 11.82 2.92
CA ALA A 46 10.84 12.59 2.11
C ALA A 46 10.23 13.87 1.53
N ALA A 47 8.93 13.88 1.18
CA ALA A 47 8.23 15.06 0.70
C ALA A 47 8.03 16.10 1.81
N GLN A 48 7.63 15.64 3.00
CA GLN A 48 7.48 16.48 4.19
C GLN A 48 8.83 17.10 4.60
N ALA A 49 9.91 16.31 4.63
CA ALA A 49 11.27 16.80 4.92
C ALA A 49 11.77 17.85 3.92
N LYS A 50 11.21 17.88 2.71
CA LYS A 50 11.45 18.94 1.70
C LYS A 50 10.50 20.13 1.80
N GLY A 51 9.67 20.19 2.85
CA GLY A 51 8.71 21.28 3.07
C GLY A 51 7.51 21.27 2.13
N LYS A 52 7.21 20.14 1.47
CA LYS A 52 5.99 20.03 0.65
C LYS A 52 4.77 19.91 1.56
N SER A 53 3.75 20.72 1.28
CA SER A 53 2.41 20.53 1.82
C SER A 53 1.67 19.53 0.94
N PHE A 54 1.08 18.50 1.55
CA PHE A 54 0.26 17.48 0.89
C PHE A 54 -0.68 16.86 1.94
N HIS A 55 -1.72 16.17 1.46
CA HIS A 55 -2.68 15.47 2.32
C HIS A 55 -2.66 13.97 2.02
N VAL A 56 -2.91 13.12 3.03
CA VAL A 56 -2.95 11.67 2.87
C VAL A 56 -4.33 11.10 3.21
N PHE A 57 -4.97 10.46 2.24
CA PHE A 57 -6.09 9.57 2.50
C PHE A 57 -5.57 8.17 2.81
N CYS A 58 -5.81 7.69 4.02
CA CYS A 58 -5.44 6.35 4.45
C CYS A 58 -6.68 5.47 4.50
N ASP A 59 -6.74 4.44 3.66
CA ASP A 59 -7.80 3.44 3.79
C ASP A 59 -7.69 2.72 5.14
N GLU A 60 -8.81 2.48 5.81
CA GLU A 60 -8.82 1.76 7.08
C GLU A 60 -8.21 0.36 6.94
N THR A 61 -8.40 -0.28 5.79
CA THR A 61 -7.84 -1.59 5.41
C THR A 61 -8.44 -2.75 6.22
N ARG A 62 -9.74 -3.01 6.02
CA ARG A 62 -10.40 -4.21 6.58
C ARG A 62 -9.78 -5.51 6.02
N PRO A 63 -9.87 -6.62 6.76
CA PRO A 63 -10.52 -6.77 8.06
C PRO A 63 -9.65 -6.36 9.27
N ARG A 64 -8.33 -6.28 9.12
CA ARG A 64 -7.40 -6.03 10.24
C ARG A 64 -7.25 -4.55 10.63
N SER A 65 -7.79 -3.65 9.82
CA SER A 65 -7.76 -2.21 10.04
C SER A 65 -6.35 -1.64 10.16
N GLN A 66 -5.37 -2.17 9.40
CA GLN A 66 -3.97 -1.75 9.52
C GLN A 66 -3.75 -0.28 9.17
N GLY A 67 -4.48 0.25 8.18
CA GLY A 67 -4.32 1.67 7.84
C GLY A 67 -4.88 2.58 8.93
N ALA A 68 -6.05 2.22 9.49
CA ALA A 68 -6.63 2.97 10.61
C ALA A 68 -5.81 2.88 11.90
N ALA A 69 -5.29 1.69 12.23
CA ALA A 69 -4.60 1.47 13.51
C ALA A 69 -3.10 1.79 13.46
N LEU A 70 -2.43 1.50 12.34
CA LEU A 70 -0.98 1.63 12.21
C LEU A 70 -0.64 2.87 11.39
N THR A 71 -1.03 2.93 10.11
CA THR A 71 -0.62 4.03 9.22
C THR A 71 -1.06 5.39 9.72
N ALA A 72 -2.32 5.54 10.15
CA ALA A 72 -2.81 6.78 10.73
C ALA A 72 -2.03 7.18 11.99
N TRP A 73 -1.68 6.21 12.84
CA TRP A 73 -0.84 6.46 14.00
C TRP A 73 0.55 6.96 13.60
N GLU A 74 1.21 6.33 12.62
CA GLU A 74 2.52 6.76 12.14
C GLU A 74 2.49 8.19 11.55
N LEU A 75 1.48 8.47 10.71
CA LEU A 75 1.29 9.79 10.08
C LEU A 75 1.01 10.87 11.14
N HIS A 76 0.20 10.55 12.16
CA HIS A 76 -0.04 11.44 13.30
C HIS A 76 1.26 11.74 14.06
N GLN A 77 2.06 10.72 14.39
CA GLN A 77 3.32 10.90 15.11
C GLN A 77 4.32 11.76 14.33
N GLN A 78 4.29 11.71 12.99
CA GLN A 78 5.13 12.52 12.11
C GLN A 78 4.51 13.88 11.76
N GLY A 79 3.31 14.20 12.24
CA GLY A 79 2.62 15.46 11.91
C GLY A 79 2.26 15.61 10.43
N VAL A 80 2.07 14.50 9.70
CA VAL A 80 1.60 14.51 8.31
C VAL A 80 0.08 14.70 8.31
N SER A 81 -0.43 15.63 7.50
CA SER A 81 -1.88 15.83 7.34
C SER A 81 -2.52 14.59 6.72
N HIS A 82 -3.50 13.99 7.40
CA HIS A 82 -4.14 12.76 6.95
C HIS A 82 -5.57 12.60 7.45
N GLU A 83 -6.35 11.80 6.73
CA GLU A 83 -7.69 11.33 7.11
C GLU A 83 -7.81 9.83 6.88
N VAL A 84 -8.43 9.11 7.83
CA VAL A 84 -8.78 7.70 7.67
C VAL A 84 -10.11 7.60 6.94
N ILE A 85 -10.17 6.78 5.89
CA ILE A 85 -11.37 6.56 5.09
C ILE A 85 -11.77 5.09 5.09
N ALA A 86 -13.05 4.81 4.95
CA ALA A 86 -13.51 3.45 4.66
C ALA A 86 -12.93 3.00 3.30
N ASP A 87 -12.58 1.72 3.17
CA ASP A 87 -11.99 1.17 1.94
C ASP A 87 -12.81 1.47 0.67
N ASN A 88 -14.13 1.57 0.81
CA ASN A 88 -15.07 1.84 -0.28
C ASN A 88 -15.28 3.33 -0.60
N ALA A 89 -14.80 4.24 0.25
CA ALA A 89 -14.85 5.68 0.02
C ALA A 89 -13.80 6.14 -1.00
N ALA A 90 -12.71 5.38 -1.16
CA ALA A 90 -11.62 5.67 -2.10
C ALA A 90 -12.13 5.99 -3.51
N GLY A 91 -13.05 5.18 -4.05
CA GLY A 91 -13.62 5.40 -5.39
C GLY A 91 -14.41 6.71 -5.51
N HIS A 92 -15.14 7.10 -4.46
CA HIS A 92 -15.88 8.36 -4.46
C HIS A 92 -14.96 9.58 -4.42
N LEU A 93 -13.88 9.52 -3.62
CA LEU A 93 -12.89 10.58 -3.56
C LEU A 93 -12.11 10.71 -4.88
N MET A 94 -11.75 9.58 -5.50
CA MET A 94 -11.16 9.57 -6.86
C MET A 94 -12.12 10.16 -7.90
N GLN A 95 -13.42 9.85 -7.82
CA GLN A 95 -14.44 10.41 -8.71
C GLN A 95 -14.57 11.92 -8.60
N ARG A 96 -14.38 12.47 -7.40
CA ARG A 96 -14.44 13.92 -7.11
C ARG A 96 -13.14 14.65 -7.41
N GLY A 97 -12.10 13.94 -7.85
CA GLY A 97 -10.79 14.53 -8.14
C GLY A 97 -10.03 14.93 -6.87
N GLU A 98 -10.36 14.33 -5.73
CA GLU A 98 -9.72 14.64 -4.44
C GLU A 98 -8.43 13.85 -4.23
N VAL A 99 -8.16 12.84 -5.06
CA VAL A 99 -6.94 12.00 -5.00
C VAL A 99 -6.10 12.25 -6.26
N ASP A 100 -4.85 12.67 -6.09
CA ASP A 100 -3.92 12.95 -7.20
C ASP A 100 -2.93 11.81 -7.48
N LEU A 101 -2.70 10.95 -6.48
CA LEU A 101 -1.66 9.93 -6.51
C LEU A 101 -2.04 8.77 -5.60
N VAL A 102 -1.82 7.54 -6.05
CA VAL A 102 -1.88 6.35 -5.20
C VAL A 102 -0.47 5.79 -5.01
N ILE A 103 -0.07 5.54 -3.76
CA ILE A 103 1.17 4.83 -3.42
C ILE A 103 0.83 3.71 -2.44
N VAL A 104 1.21 2.48 -2.76
CA VAL A 104 1.03 1.30 -1.90
C VAL A 104 2.33 0.52 -1.74
N GLY A 105 2.36 -0.41 -0.78
CA GLY A 105 3.43 -1.41 -0.66
C GLY A 105 3.18 -2.65 -1.52
N SER A 106 3.97 -3.69 -1.28
CA SER A 106 3.75 -5.03 -1.84
C SER A 106 4.34 -6.09 -0.92
N ASP A 107 3.65 -7.21 -0.81
CA ASP A 107 4.15 -8.42 -0.17
C ASP A 107 5.02 -9.25 -1.14
N ARG A 108 4.63 -9.28 -2.42
CA ARG A 108 5.39 -9.96 -3.49
C ARG A 108 5.19 -9.28 -4.83
N THR A 109 6.28 -8.98 -5.52
CA THR A 109 6.27 -8.43 -6.88
C THR A 109 7.00 -9.35 -7.83
N LEU A 110 6.37 -9.79 -8.91
CA LEU A 110 7.00 -10.70 -9.85
C LEU A 110 7.95 -9.95 -10.79
N GLY A 111 9.22 -10.32 -10.77
CA GLY A 111 10.25 -9.70 -11.60
C GLY A 111 10.08 -9.98 -13.10
N ARG A 112 9.43 -11.09 -13.47
CA ARG A 112 9.22 -11.52 -14.87
C ARG A 112 8.11 -10.76 -15.57
N THR A 113 6.96 -10.66 -14.90
CA THR A 113 5.70 -10.16 -15.47
C THR A 113 5.33 -8.78 -14.93
N GLY A 114 5.78 -8.44 -13.72
CA GLY A 114 5.45 -7.20 -13.03
C GLY A 114 4.13 -7.24 -12.28
N GLU A 115 3.48 -8.41 -12.11
CA GLU A 115 2.32 -8.52 -11.21
C GLU A 115 2.72 -8.23 -9.76
N VAL A 116 1.82 -7.59 -9.04
CA VAL A 116 2.03 -7.20 -7.64
C VAL A 116 0.95 -7.84 -6.77
N ALA A 117 1.35 -8.73 -5.87
CA ALA A 117 0.52 -9.15 -4.76
C ALA A 117 0.72 -8.22 -3.57
N ASN A 118 -0.38 -7.73 -3.02
CA ASN A 118 -0.41 -6.85 -1.86
C ASN A 118 -1.75 -7.05 -1.12
N LYS A 119 -1.92 -6.37 0.02
CA LYS A 119 -3.13 -6.42 0.85
C LYS A 119 -4.42 -6.35 0.03
N ILE A 120 -5.37 -7.23 0.36
CA ILE A 120 -6.69 -7.30 -0.25
C ILE A 120 -7.35 -5.92 -0.33
N GLY A 121 -7.81 -5.56 -1.51
CA GLY A 121 -8.26 -4.24 -1.88
C GLY A 121 -7.31 -3.52 -2.84
N THR A 122 -6.00 -3.82 -2.85
CA THR A 122 -5.02 -3.14 -3.70
C THR A 122 -5.40 -3.15 -5.17
N TYR A 123 -5.81 -4.31 -5.69
CA TYR A 123 -6.30 -4.44 -7.06
C TYR A 123 -7.50 -3.52 -7.33
N THR A 124 -8.46 -3.45 -6.41
CA THR A 124 -9.63 -2.55 -6.52
C THR A 124 -9.20 -1.09 -6.61
N LYS A 125 -8.23 -0.65 -5.79
CA LYS A 125 -7.69 0.72 -5.85
C LYS A 125 -6.98 0.98 -7.18
N ALA A 126 -6.25 0.01 -7.72
CA ALA A 126 -5.58 0.13 -9.01
C ALA A 126 -6.56 0.26 -10.18
N VAL A 127 -7.66 -0.51 -10.16
CA VAL A 127 -8.75 -0.41 -11.15
C VAL A 127 -9.41 0.97 -11.08
N LEU A 128 -9.74 1.46 -9.89
CA LEU A 128 -10.32 2.78 -9.70
C LEU A 128 -9.37 3.90 -10.13
N ALA A 129 -8.10 3.81 -9.75
CA ALA A 129 -7.08 4.77 -10.16
C ALA A 129 -6.96 4.84 -11.69
N ALA A 130 -6.90 3.71 -12.37
CA ALA A 130 -6.88 3.65 -13.84
C ALA A 130 -8.15 4.26 -14.46
N ARG A 131 -9.34 3.96 -13.92
CA ARG A 131 -10.62 4.51 -14.38
C ARG A 131 -10.67 6.05 -14.32
N HIS A 132 -10.05 6.62 -13.29
CA HIS A 132 -9.98 8.06 -13.03
C HIS A 132 -8.67 8.71 -13.51
N LYS A 133 -7.79 7.97 -14.20
CA LYS A 133 -6.49 8.43 -14.72
C LYS A 133 -5.55 8.95 -13.63
N ILE A 134 -5.64 8.39 -12.44
CA ILE A 134 -4.77 8.69 -11.30
C ILE A 134 -3.55 7.76 -11.38
N PRO A 135 -2.32 8.28 -11.27
CA PRO A 135 -1.13 7.45 -11.26
C PRO A 135 -1.09 6.54 -10.02
N PHE A 136 -0.80 5.26 -10.26
CA PHE A 136 -0.73 4.21 -9.23
C PHE A 136 0.69 3.67 -9.11
N TYR A 137 1.35 3.88 -7.97
CA TYR A 137 2.72 3.47 -7.73
C TYR A 137 2.81 2.43 -6.62
N VAL A 138 3.76 1.51 -6.77
CA VAL A 138 4.06 0.48 -5.78
C VAL A 138 5.48 0.70 -5.28
N ALA A 139 5.68 0.83 -3.98
CA ALA A 139 6.98 1.07 -3.36
C ALA A 139 7.49 -0.19 -2.65
N ILE A 140 8.65 -0.71 -3.08
CA ILE A 140 9.17 -2.00 -2.63
C ILE A 140 10.68 -1.97 -2.37
N PRO A 141 11.20 -2.68 -1.35
CA PRO A 141 12.61 -3.06 -1.32
C PRO A 141 12.93 -4.08 -2.42
N LEU A 142 14.21 -4.31 -2.69
CA LEU A 142 14.63 -5.28 -3.72
C LEU A 142 14.29 -6.72 -3.33
N SER A 143 14.25 -7.03 -2.03
CA SER A 143 13.92 -8.36 -1.49
C SER A 143 12.47 -8.80 -1.75
N THR A 144 11.56 -7.87 -2.04
CA THR A 144 10.16 -8.17 -2.40
C THR A 144 10.02 -8.70 -3.83
N ILE A 145 11.07 -8.58 -4.66
CA ILE A 145 11.01 -9.04 -6.05
C ILE A 145 11.25 -10.55 -6.11
N ASP A 146 10.24 -11.28 -6.58
CA ASP A 146 10.30 -12.71 -6.86
C ASP A 146 10.72 -12.92 -8.32
N TRP A 147 11.88 -13.54 -8.53
CA TRP A 147 12.44 -13.81 -9.86
C TRP A 147 12.06 -15.20 -10.42
N GLU A 148 11.45 -16.05 -9.58
CA GLU A 148 11.23 -17.46 -9.85
C GLU A 148 9.83 -17.72 -10.42
N LEU A 149 8.79 -17.13 -9.84
CA LEU A 149 7.41 -17.31 -10.30
C LEU A 149 7.21 -16.75 -11.72
N GLN A 150 6.46 -17.48 -12.55
CA GLN A 150 6.25 -17.15 -13.95
C GLN A 150 5.01 -16.28 -14.18
N ALA A 151 4.02 -16.35 -13.29
CA ALA A 151 2.77 -15.59 -13.44
C ALA A 151 2.06 -15.32 -12.10
N GLY A 152 1.31 -14.23 -12.04
CA GLY A 152 0.56 -13.82 -10.86
C GLY A 152 -0.48 -14.83 -10.35
N VAL A 153 -1.00 -15.69 -11.23
CA VAL A 153 -1.92 -16.79 -10.86
C VAL A 153 -1.24 -17.86 -10.01
N GLU A 154 0.09 -17.95 -10.05
CA GLU A 154 0.89 -18.89 -9.25
C GLU A 154 1.13 -18.37 -7.83
N ILE A 155 0.81 -17.10 -7.54
CA ILE A 155 1.01 -16.53 -6.21
C ILE A 155 -0.03 -17.14 -5.25
N PRO A 156 0.40 -17.88 -4.21
CA PRO A 156 -0.53 -18.44 -3.24
C PRO A 156 -1.16 -17.30 -2.44
N ILE A 157 -2.50 -17.20 -2.49
CA ILE A 157 -3.25 -16.24 -1.70
C ILE A 157 -3.64 -16.87 -0.37
N GLU A 158 -3.13 -16.29 0.71
CA GLU A 158 -3.48 -16.67 2.08
C GLU A 158 -4.99 -16.44 2.32
N GLU A 159 -5.72 -17.52 2.62
CA GLU A 159 -7.10 -17.46 3.13
C GLU A 159 -7.06 -17.63 4.65
N ARG A 160 -7.63 -16.66 5.36
CA ARG A 160 -7.50 -16.55 6.81
C ARG A 160 -8.82 -16.82 7.50
N GLU A 161 -8.81 -16.84 8.83
CA GLU A 161 -10.01 -17.10 9.61
C GLU A 161 -11.10 -16.06 9.29
N GLY A 162 -12.30 -16.54 8.94
CA GLY A 162 -13.45 -15.68 8.61
C GLY A 162 -13.88 -14.79 9.77
N LYS A 163 -13.52 -15.14 11.01
CA LYS A 163 -13.79 -14.35 12.21
C LYS A 163 -13.33 -12.90 12.06
N GLU A 164 -12.19 -12.65 11.41
CA GLU A 164 -11.67 -11.29 11.20
C GLU A 164 -12.62 -10.41 10.38
N VAL A 165 -13.35 -11.00 9.44
CA VAL A 165 -14.38 -10.29 8.66
C VAL A 165 -15.66 -10.13 9.47
N LEU A 166 -15.99 -11.11 10.31
CA LEU A 166 -17.21 -11.11 11.14
C LEU A 166 -17.10 -10.21 12.39
N SER A 167 -15.89 -9.90 12.82
CA SER A 167 -15.59 -9.06 13.98
C SER A 167 -14.74 -7.83 13.61
N ALA A 168 -14.60 -6.92 14.55
CA ALA A 168 -13.66 -5.80 14.49
C ALA A 168 -13.01 -5.60 15.86
N TRP A 169 -11.75 -5.14 15.84
CA TRP A 169 -11.03 -4.73 17.04
C TRP A 169 -11.08 -3.22 17.20
N GLY A 170 -11.27 -2.75 18.42
CA GLY A 170 -11.27 -1.32 18.72
C GLY A 170 -11.17 -1.02 20.21
N VAL A 171 -11.15 0.27 20.53
CA VAL A 171 -11.08 0.77 21.90
C VAL A 171 -12.49 1.13 22.37
N ASP A 172 -12.92 0.54 23.49
CA ASP A 172 -14.24 0.80 24.07
C ASP A 172 -14.30 2.15 24.82
N LYS A 173 -15.50 2.53 25.29
CA LYS A 173 -15.72 3.78 26.07
C LYS A 173 -14.90 3.86 27.37
N LEU A 174 -14.28 2.76 27.80
CA LEU A 174 -13.44 2.66 28.99
C LEU A 174 -11.95 2.54 28.62
N ASN A 175 -11.57 2.90 27.40
CA ASN A 175 -10.21 2.84 26.86
C ASN A 175 -9.59 1.43 26.85
N ARG A 176 -10.40 0.38 26.68
CA ARG A 176 -9.91 -1.01 26.60
C ARG A 176 -10.03 -1.55 25.19
N TRP A 177 -8.98 -2.22 24.73
CA TRP A 177 -9.01 -3.00 23.50
C TRP A 177 -9.98 -4.17 23.63
N ARG A 178 -10.95 -4.23 22.71
CA ARG A 178 -11.96 -5.28 22.65
C ARG A 178 -12.25 -5.70 21.22
N GLU A 179 -12.58 -6.97 21.07
CA GLU A 179 -13.19 -7.50 19.87
C GLU A 179 -14.71 -7.42 19.98
N VAL A 180 -15.36 -6.96 18.91
CA VAL A 180 -16.83 -6.91 18.79
C VAL A 180 -17.26 -7.59 17.50
N PHE A 181 -18.35 -8.36 17.55
CA PHE A 181 -18.96 -8.91 16.35
C PHE A 181 -19.76 -7.82 15.63
N VAL A 182 -19.47 -7.63 14.34
CA VAL A 182 -20.13 -6.65 13.48
C VAL A 182 -21.09 -7.31 12.48
N ALA A 183 -20.93 -8.61 12.24
CA ALA A 183 -21.80 -9.40 11.37
C ALA A 183 -22.94 -10.08 12.15
N ASN A 184 -24.01 -10.44 11.42
CA ASN A 184 -25.10 -11.23 11.96
C ASN A 184 -24.61 -12.60 12.49
N ARG A 185 -25.10 -13.02 13.66
CA ARG A 185 -24.73 -14.31 14.25
C ARG A 185 -25.14 -15.48 13.35
N GLY A 186 -24.26 -16.48 13.25
CA GLY A 186 -24.44 -17.65 12.39
C GLY A 186 -24.01 -17.46 10.93
N SER A 187 -23.53 -16.28 10.54
CA SER A 187 -22.99 -16.04 9.20
C SER A 187 -21.57 -16.58 9.07
N ASN A 188 -21.21 -17.02 7.86
CA ASN A 188 -19.84 -17.39 7.49
C ASN A 188 -19.18 -16.26 6.67
N ALA A 189 -17.86 -16.27 6.55
CA ALA A 189 -17.10 -15.30 5.76
C ALA A 189 -15.95 -15.95 4.99
N ARG A 190 -15.58 -15.32 3.87
CA ARG A 190 -14.33 -15.56 3.13
C ARG A 190 -13.35 -14.44 3.45
N ASN A 191 -12.06 -14.77 3.53
CA ASN A 191 -11.06 -13.82 3.99
C ASN A 191 -9.71 -14.01 3.26
N PRO A 192 -9.66 -13.70 1.95
CA PRO A 192 -8.39 -13.61 1.25
C PRO A 192 -7.60 -12.41 1.80
N ALA A 193 -6.37 -12.64 2.24
CA ALA A 193 -5.55 -11.61 2.84
C ALA A 193 -4.89 -10.68 1.82
N PHE A 194 -4.81 -11.11 0.56
CA PHE A 194 -4.11 -10.43 -0.52
C PHE A 194 -4.90 -10.54 -1.83
N ASP A 195 -4.64 -9.63 -2.76
CA ASP A 195 -5.03 -9.74 -4.15
C ASP A 195 -3.84 -9.49 -5.08
N VAL A 196 -4.03 -9.75 -6.38
CA VAL A 196 -2.99 -9.58 -7.40
C VAL A 196 -3.39 -8.45 -8.35
N THR A 197 -2.54 -7.43 -8.43
CA THR A 197 -2.69 -6.30 -9.34
C THR A 197 -1.88 -6.55 -10.61
N PRO A 198 -2.52 -6.52 -11.80
CA PRO A 198 -1.82 -6.71 -13.06
C PRO A 198 -0.97 -5.49 -13.45
N PRO A 199 0.14 -5.68 -14.20
CA PRO A 199 1.14 -4.65 -14.45
C PRO A 199 0.62 -3.45 -15.25
N GLU A 200 -0.40 -3.61 -16.09
CA GLU A 200 -0.99 -2.52 -16.88
C GLU A 200 -1.72 -1.47 -16.03
N LEU A 201 -2.12 -1.80 -14.80
CA LEU A 201 -2.74 -0.85 -13.87
C LEU A 201 -1.70 -0.08 -13.04
N ILE A 202 -0.42 -0.44 -13.13
CA ILE A 202 0.65 0.12 -12.31
C ILE A 202 1.48 1.10 -13.13
N SER A 203 1.49 2.37 -12.70
CA SER A 203 2.24 3.46 -13.34
C SER A 203 3.75 3.30 -13.19
N GLY A 204 4.22 2.76 -12.07
CA GLY A 204 5.62 2.44 -11.84
C GLY A 204 5.88 1.81 -10.48
N ILE A 205 7.05 1.17 -10.37
CA ILE A 205 7.53 0.52 -9.15
C ILE A 205 8.73 1.31 -8.63
N ILE A 206 8.60 1.83 -7.42
CA ILE A 206 9.63 2.60 -6.72
C ILE A 206 10.52 1.62 -5.96
N THR A 207 11.81 1.63 -6.26
CA THR A 207 12.82 0.75 -5.64
C THR A 207 13.99 1.58 -5.13
N PRO A 208 14.90 0.99 -4.33
CA PRO A 208 16.17 1.62 -3.96
C PRO A 208 17.09 1.98 -5.15
N LYS A 209 16.82 1.46 -6.35
CA LYS A 209 17.64 1.66 -7.57
C LYS A 209 16.98 2.58 -8.60
N GLY A 210 15.83 3.16 -8.27
CA GLY A 210 15.05 4.03 -9.14
C GLY A 210 13.59 3.60 -9.29
N ILE A 211 12.90 4.26 -10.22
CA ILE A 211 11.51 3.93 -10.59
C ILE A 211 11.53 3.18 -11.92
N PHE A 212 10.88 2.03 -11.99
CA PHE A 212 10.83 1.17 -13.17
C PHE A 212 9.39 0.92 -13.59
N LYS A 213 9.14 0.67 -14.88
CA LYS A 213 7.86 0.10 -15.30
C LYS A 213 7.79 -1.37 -14.84
N PRO A 214 6.60 -1.89 -14.46
CA PRO A 214 6.46 -3.28 -14.02
C PRO A 214 7.04 -4.29 -15.01
N ARG A 215 6.72 -4.14 -16.30
CA ARG A 215 7.19 -5.03 -17.38
C ARG A 215 8.68 -4.86 -17.72
N GLU A 216 9.38 -3.91 -17.11
CA GLU A 216 10.82 -3.71 -17.31
C GLU A 216 11.69 -4.33 -16.22
N LEU A 217 11.11 -4.85 -15.13
CA LEU A 217 11.88 -5.42 -14.02
C LEU A 217 12.86 -6.51 -14.51
N TRP A 218 12.39 -7.44 -15.36
CA TRP A 218 13.22 -8.53 -15.90
C TRP A 218 14.41 -8.02 -16.74
N LYS A 219 14.18 -6.96 -17.52
CA LYS A 219 15.23 -6.31 -18.32
C LYS A 219 16.32 -5.75 -17.42
N TYR A 220 15.96 -5.22 -16.25
CA TYR A 220 16.88 -4.63 -15.28
C TYR A 220 17.29 -5.58 -14.13
N ARG A 221 17.00 -6.88 -14.23
CA ARG A 221 17.19 -7.85 -13.13
C ARG A 221 18.58 -7.83 -12.47
N ARG A 222 19.66 -7.74 -13.27
CA ARG A 222 21.04 -7.63 -12.73
C ARG A 222 21.25 -6.37 -11.89
N LYS A 223 20.68 -5.24 -12.33
CA LYS A 223 20.73 -3.97 -11.58
C LYS A 223 19.89 -4.05 -10.29
N LEU A 224 18.83 -4.85 -10.32
CA LEU A 224 17.87 -5.05 -9.24
C LEU A 224 18.25 -6.21 -8.29
N GLY A 225 19.43 -6.80 -8.45
CA GLY A 225 19.96 -7.80 -7.51
C GLY A 225 19.61 -9.25 -7.83
N CYS A 226 19.05 -9.56 -9.01
CA CYS A 226 18.98 -10.94 -9.51
C CYS A 226 20.39 -11.38 -9.93
N ALA A 227 20.90 -12.42 -9.26
CA ALA A 227 22.14 -13.12 -9.64
C ALA A 227 22.03 -13.71 -11.06
#